data_AF-A0A3D1QKC2-F1
#
_entry.id   AF-A0A3D1QKC2-F1
#
_cell.length_a   1.000
_cell.length_b   1.000
_cell.length_c   1.000
_cell.angle_alpha   90.00
_cell.angle_beta   90.00
_cell.angle_gamma   90.00
#
_symmetry.space_group_name_H-M   'P 1'
#
loop_
_entity.id
_entity.type
_entity.pdbx_description
1 polymer ?
#
loop_
_entity_poly.entity_id
_entity_poly.type
_entity_poly.pdbx_seq_one_letter_code
_entity_poly.pdbx_strand_id
1 'polypeptide(L)'
;MGPGVVKEGCRLLKNVLDRVEWRLFFSTLGLVFLSEMGDKTQISTLLLASAKPLYVFWVALGSATALICTSFIEVIIGSSIARFLKPETIKMISAVVFLTLGVLLVFGVIGNIAIT
;
A
#
# COMPACT_ATOMS: atom_id res chain seq x y z
N MET A 1 3.48 -43.21 -10.30
CA MET A 1 2.91 -41.93 -9.83
C MET A 1 1.40 -42.00 -10.00
N GLY A 2 0.62 -42.15 -8.92
CA GLY A 2 -0.81 -42.51 -9.02
C GLY A 2 -1.74 -41.32 -9.33
N PRO A 3 -2.87 -41.54 -10.03
CA PRO A 3 -3.84 -40.50 -10.41
C PRO A 3 -4.57 -39.81 -9.24
N GLY A 4 -4.38 -40.28 -7.99
CA GLY A 4 -4.96 -39.70 -6.78
C GLY A 4 -4.28 -38.40 -6.33
N VAL A 5 -2.95 -38.34 -6.40
CA VAL A 5 -2.16 -37.17 -5.94
C VAL A 5 -2.44 -35.93 -6.81
N VAL A 6 -2.67 -36.14 -8.12
CA VAL A 6 -3.02 -35.06 -9.06
C VAL A 6 -4.41 -34.48 -8.76
N LYS A 7 -5.37 -35.32 -8.36
CA LYS A 7 -6.73 -34.89 -8.00
C LYS A 7 -6.76 -34.10 -6.69
N GLU A 8 -5.92 -34.47 -5.73
CA GLU A 8 -5.73 -33.68 -4.50
C GLU A 8 -5.09 -32.33 -4.82
N GLY A 9 -3.98 -32.30 -5.56
CA GLY A 9 -3.34 -31.03 -5.95
C GLY A 9 -4.31 -30.07 -6.64
N CYS A 10 -5.13 -30.56 -7.58
CA CYS A 10 -6.11 -29.74 -8.30
C CYS A 10 -7.26 -29.25 -7.40
N ARG A 11 -7.68 -30.07 -6.40
CA ARG A 11 -8.71 -29.71 -5.42
C ARG A 11 -8.22 -28.66 -4.43
N LEU A 12 -6.97 -28.78 -4.01
CA LEU A 12 -6.28 -27.81 -3.15
C LEU A 12 -6.08 -26.49 -3.89
N LEU A 13 -5.68 -26.54 -5.16
CA LEU A 13 -5.55 -25.35 -6.00
C LEU A 13 -6.91 -24.66 -6.19
N LYS A 14 -7.98 -25.41 -6.45
CA LYS A 14 -9.35 -24.87 -6.58
C LYS A 14 -9.85 -24.22 -5.30
N ASN A 15 -9.61 -24.82 -4.14
CA ASN A 15 -9.96 -24.24 -2.85
C ASN A 15 -9.16 -22.97 -2.54
N VAL A 16 -7.88 -22.91 -2.93
CA VAL A 16 -7.06 -21.68 -2.79
C VAL A 16 -7.53 -20.59 -3.76
N LEU A 17 -7.93 -20.97 -4.97
CA LEU A 17 -8.45 -20.04 -5.99
C LEU A 17 -9.82 -19.47 -5.61
N ASP A 18 -10.73 -20.31 -5.08
CA ASP A 18 -12.07 -19.91 -4.61
C ASP A 18 -12.02 -19.03 -3.34
N ARG A 19 -10.89 -19.05 -2.61
CA ARG A 19 -10.66 -18.20 -1.43
C ARG A 19 -10.29 -16.76 -1.76
N VAL A 20 -10.23 -16.39 -3.04
CA VAL A 20 -10.19 -14.98 -3.45
C VAL A 20 -11.58 -14.39 -3.18
N GLU A 21 -11.78 -13.97 -1.93
CA GLU A 21 -13.01 -13.31 -1.54
C GLU A 21 -13.02 -11.91 -2.14
N TRP A 22 -13.86 -11.71 -3.17
CA TRP A 22 -14.14 -10.39 -3.75
C TRP A 22 -14.43 -9.32 -2.68
N ARG A 23 -14.98 -9.74 -1.54
CA ARG A 23 -15.21 -8.87 -0.37
C ARG A 23 -13.91 -8.29 0.20
N LEU A 24 -12.87 -9.11 0.38
CA LEU A 24 -11.56 -8.66 0.86
C LEU A 24 -10.90 -7.71 -0.15
N PHE A 25 -11.04 -7.99 -1.45
CA PHE A 25 -10.53 -7.13 -2.51
C PHE A 25 -11.17 -5.73 -2.47
N PHE A 26 -12.50 -5.65 -2.53
CA PHE A 26 -13.20 -4.35 -2.49
C PHE A 26 -13.04 -3.64 -1.15
N SER A 27 -12.99 -4.36 -0.04
CA SER A 27 -12.76 -3.77 1.29
C SER A 27 -11.36 -3.16 1.40
N THR A 28 -10.34 -3.86 0.93
CA THR A 28 -8.95 -3.39 1.00
C THR A 28 -8.70 -2.27 -0.01
N LEU A 29 -9.25 -2.40 -1.24
CA LEU A 29 -9.24 -1.32 -2.22
C LEU A 29 -9.93 -0.08 -1.68
N GLY A 30 -11.12 -0.20 -1.09
CA GLY A 30 -11.83 0.92 -0.52
C GLY A 30 -11.05 1.60 0.60
N LEU A 31 -10.47 0.83 1.51
CA LEU A 31 -9.65 1.36 2.61
C LEU A 31 -8.42 2.12 2.10
N VAL A 32 -7.66 1.51 1.19
CA VAL A 32 -6.44 2.12 0.63
C VAL A 32 -6.80 3.32 -0.24
N PHE A 33 -7.80 3.20 -1.12
CA PHE A 33 -8.26 4.29 -1.97
C PHE A 33 -8.70 5.48 -1.14
N LEU A 34 -9.51 5.27 -0.08
CA LEU A 34 -9.97 6.36 0.77
C LEU A 34 -8.82 6.98 1.60
N SER A 35 -7.83 6.16 1.99
CA SER A 35 -6.62 6.64 2.66
C SER A 35 -5.71 7.47 1.74
N GLU A 36 -5.73 7.18 0.43
CA GLU A 36 -4.92 7.86 -0.59
C GLU A 36 -5.64 9.05 -1.24
N MET A 37 -6.98 9.05 -1.28
CA MET A 37 -7.79 10.12 -1.85
C MET A 37 -7.53 11.44 -1.14
N GLY A 38 -6.95 12.41 -1.85
CA GLY A 38 -6.56 13.71 -1.30
C GLY A 38 -5.18 13.75 -0.66
N ASP A 39 -4.35 12.71 -0.85
CA ASP A 39 -2.96 12.74 -0.40
C ASP A 39 -2.13 13.81 -1.14
N LYS A 40 -1.07 14.28 -0.49
CA LYS A 40 -0.13 15.27 -1.02
C LYS A 40 0.42 14.87 -2.38
N THR A 41 0.57 13.58 -2.66
CA THR A 41 1.00 13.09 -3.98
C THR A 41 0.01 13.44 -5.08
N GLN A 42 -1.31 13.40 -4.83
CA GLN A 42 -2.34 13.76 -5.81
C GLN A 42 -2.34 15.27 -6.10
N ILE A 43 -2.20 16.11 -5.06
CA ILE A 43 -2.08 17.56 -5.22
C ILE A 43 -0.80 17.91 -6.00
N SER A 44 0.32 17.27 -5.68
CA SER A 44 1.59 17.49 -6.39
C SER A 44 1.52 17.07 -7.87
N THR A 45 0.83 15.96 -8.15
CA THR A 45 0.64 15.45 -9.52
C THR A 45 -0.26 16.39 -10.32
N LEU A 46 -1.33 16.90 -9.70
CA LEU A 46 -2.26 17.85 -10.32
C LEU A 46 -1.59 19.20 -10.60
N LEU A 47 -0.75 19.69 -9.67
CA LEU A 47 0.08 20.89 -9.88
C LEU A 47 1.06 20.70 -11.04
N LEU A 48 1.76 19.56 -11.09
CA LEU A 48 2.70 19.25 -12.18
C LEU A 48 1.98 19.14 -13.54
N ALA A 49 0.81 18.51 -13.57
CA ALA A 49 -0.03 18.40 -14.75
C ALA A 49 -0.54 19.78 -15.21
N SER A 50 -0.94 20.64 -14.27
CA SER A 50 -1.38 22.02 -14.57
C SER A 50 -0.24 22.90 -15.08
N ALA A 51 0.99 22.71 -14.58
CA ALA A 51 2.16 23.46 -15.03
C ALA A 51 2.64 23.05 -16.43
N LYS A 52 2.36 21.81 -16.85
CA LYS A 52 2.79 21.25 -18.13
C LYS A 52 1.62 20.55 -18.85
N PRO A 53 0.68 21.32 -19.43
CA PRO A 53 -0.56 20.79 -20.02
C PRO A 53 -0.32 19.81 -21.19
N LEU A 54 0.78 19.97 -21.93
CA LEU A 54 1.17 19.03 -23.01
C LEU A 54 1.60 17.65 -22.52
N TYR A 55 1.99 17.53 -21.24
CA TYR A 55 2.55 16.31 -20.65
C TYR A 55 1.64 15.66 -19.61
N VAL A 56 0.39 16.14 -19.48
CA VAL A 56 -0.59 15.63 -18.48
C VAL A 56 -0.73 14.11 -18.55
N PHE A 57 -0.79 13.55 -19.76
CA PHE A 57 -0.89 12.10 -19.95
C PHE A 57 0.35 11.36 -19.41
N TRP A 58 1.55 11.89 -19.66
CA TRP A 58 2.81 11.32 -19.16
C TRP A 58 2.96 11.44 -17.64
N VAL A 59 2.49 12.56 -17.07
CA VAL A 59 2.46 12.78 -15.62
C VAL A 59 1.50 11.79 -14.95
N ALA A 60 0.30 11.62 -15.51
CA ALA A 60 -0.67 10.64 -15.01
C ALA A 60 -0.10 9.22 -15.06
N LEU A 61 0.46 8.81 -16.21
CA LEU A 61 1.03 7.48 -16.41
C LEU A 61 2.22 7.25 -15.47
N GLY A 62 3.13 8.22 -15.33
CA GLY A 62 4.25 8.16 -14.41
C GLY A 62 3.82 8.01 -12.95
N SER A 63 2.83 8.79 -12.50
CA SER A 63 2.31 8.68 -11.12
C SER A 63 1.62 7.34 -10.87
N ALA A 64 0.84 6.85 -11.84
CA ALA A 64 0.14 5.57 -11.72
C ALA A 64 1.13 4.40 -11.67
N THR A 65 2.15 4.41 -12.53
CA THR A 65 3.22 3.39 -12.50
C THR A 65 4.00 3.46 -11.19
N ALA A 66 4.33 4.66 -10.69
CA ALA A 66 4.99 4.81 -9.41
C ALA A 66 4.16 4.23 -8.26
N LEU A 67 2.85 4.51 -8.21
CA LEU A 67 1.96 3.97 -7.19
C LEU A 67 1.88 2.44 -7.22
N ILE A 68 1.75 1.86 -8.40
CA ILE A 68 1.71 0.39 -8.59
C ILE A 68 3.04 -0.24 -8.15
N CYS A 69 4.17 0.33 -8.58
CA CYS A 69 5.50 -0.17 -8.23
C CYS A 69 5.74 -0.11 -6.71
N THR A 70 5.44 1.02 -6.07
CA THR A 70 5.60 1.18 -4.62
C THR A 70 4.69 0.23 -3.85
N SER A 71 3.41 0.12 -4.24
CA SER A 71 2.46 -0.81 -3.60
C SER A 71 2.94 -2.27 -3.71
N PHE A 72 3.50 -2.65 -4.86
CA PHE A 72 4.04 -3.99 -5.07
C PHE A 72 5.23 -4.27 -4.15
N ILE A 73 6.15 -3.32 -4.03
CA ILE A 73 7.30 -3.41 -3.13
C ILE A 73 6.84 -3.51 -1.67
N GLU A 74 5.87 -2.70 -1.27
CA GLU A 74 5.32 -2.68 0.08
C GLU A 74 4.71 -4.04 0.47
N VAL A 75 3.95 -4.68 -0.42
CA VAL A 75 3.38 -6.01 -0.18
C VAL A 75 4.47 -7.08 -0.02
N ILE A 76 5.52 -7.04 -0.84
CA ILE A 76 6.64 -8.00 -0.73
C ILE A 76 7.37 -7.83 0.60
N ILE A 77 7.70 -6.59 0.96
CA ILE A 77 8.42 -6.29 2.18
C ILE A 77 7.55 -6.60 3.40
N GLY A 78 6.30 -6.13 3.41
CA GLY A 78 5.34 -6.36 4.49
C GLY A 78 5.07 -7.84 4.72
N SER A 79 4.87 -8.62 3.64
CA SER A 79 4.66 -10.07 3.76
C SER A 79 5.91 -10.83 4.23
N SER A 80 7.11 -10.34 3.91
CA SER A 80 8.36 -10.91 4.40
C SER A 80 8.55 -10.65 5.89
N ILE A 81 8.34 -9.40 6.32
CA ILE A 81 8.45 -8.99 7.73
C ILE A 81 7.41 -9.70 8.59
N ALA A 82 6.18 -9.87 8.10
CA ALA A 82 5.10 -10.56 8.80
C ALA A 82 5.37 -12.04 9.08
N ARG A 83 6.33 -12.67 8.37
CA ARG A 83 6.76 -14.05 8.65
C ARG A 83 7.74 -14.15 9.81
N PHE A 84 8.49 -13.09 10.09
CA PHE A 84 9.51 -13.07 11.14
C PHE A 84 9.02 -12.42 12.44
N LEU A 85 8.07 -11.48 12.36
CA LEU A 85 7.57 -10.74 13.50
C LEU A 85 6.18 -11.20 13.94
N LYS A 86 5.97 -11.29 15.26
CA LYS A 86 4.65 -11.51 15.83
C LYS A 86 3.75 -10.29 15.57
N PRO A 87 2.44 -10.47 15.35
CA PRO A 87 1.50 -9.36 15.12
C PRO A 87 1.51 -8.30 16.24
N GLU A 88 1.72 -8.73 17.49
CA GLU A 88 1.80 -7.87 18.67
C GLU A 88 2.97 -6.88 18.60
N THR A 89 4.13 -7.33 18.12
CA THR A 89 5.32 -6.49 17.96
C THR A 89 5.10 -5.43 16.91
N ILE A 90 4.50 -5.79 15.77
CA ILE A 90 4.17 -4.85 14.70
C ILE A 90 3.21 -3.76 15.23
N LYS A 91 2.18 -4.16 15.98
CA LYS A 91 1.21 -3.23 16.57
C LYS A 91 1.86 -2.25 17.56
N MET A 92 2.76 -2.72 18.43
CA MET A 92 3.48 -1.85 19.35
C MET A 92 4.40 -0.86 18.62
N ILE A 93 5.15 -1.34 17.61
CA ILE A 93 6.02 -0.47 16.81
C ILE A 93 5.20 0.61 16.11
N SER A 94 4.12 0.24 15.44
CA SER A 94 3.22 1.21 14.79
C SER A 94 2.67 2.23 15.78
N ALA A 95 2.23 1.81 16.97
CA ALA A 95 1.73 2.72 17.99
C ALA A 95 2.78 3.72 18.46
N VAL A 96 4.02 3.28 18.70
CA VAL A 96 5.14 4.15 19.10
C VAL A 96 5.50 5.13 17.99
N VAL A 97 5.57 4.67 16.73
CA VAL A 97 5.87 5.52 15.58
C VAL A 97 4.79 6.58 15.39
N PHE A 98 3.51 6.20 15.41
CA PHE A 98 2.40 7.14 15.29
C PHE A 98 2.36 8.15 16.43
N LEU A 99 2.59 7.71 17.67
CA LEU A 99 2.66 8.61 18.82
C LEU A 99 3.79 9.61 18.68
N THR A 100 4.97 9.14 18.25
CA THR A 100 6.16 9.99 18.05
C THR A 100 5.91 11.01 16.94
N LEU A 101 5.37 10.59 15.79
CA LEU A 101 5.03 11.48 14.68
C LEU A 101 3.95 12.50 15.08
N GLY A 102 2.92 12.08 15.81
CA GLY A 102 1.88 12.98 16.32
C GLY A 102 2.44 14.04 17.26
N VAL A 103 3.31 13.64 18.20
CA VAL A 103 4.02 14.56 19.09
C VAL A 103 4.89 15.54 18.30
N LEU A 104 5.71 15.05 17.38
CA LEU A 104 6.56 15.88 16.51
C LEU A 104 5.76 16.90 15.68
N LEU A 105 4.57 16.50 15.22
CA LEU A 105 3.67 17.37 14.46
C LEU A 105 3.06 18.46 15.35
N VAL A 106 2.59 18.11 16.57
CA VAL A 106 2.02 19.07 17.53
C VAL A 106 3.06 20.10 17.98
N PHE A 107 4.31 19.67 18.21
CA PHE A 107 5.40 20.59 18.56
C PHE A 107 5.94 21.38 17.36
N GLY A 108 5.36 21.23 16.16
CA GLY A 108 5.73 21.99 14.96
C GLY A 108 7.15 21.70 14.45
N VAL A 109 7.81 20.67 14.97
CA VAL A 109 9.19 20.32 14.62
C VAL A 109 9.29 19.97 13.14
N ILE A 110 8.29 19.24 12.61
CA ILE A 110 8.22 18.88 11.19
C ILE A 110 8.01 20.12 10.32
N GLY A 111 7.23 21.11 10.78
CA GLY A 111 7.00 22.35 10.05
C GLY A 111 8.26 23.20 9.94
N ASN A 112 9.09 23.24 11.00
CA ASN A 112 10.34 23.99 11.02
C ASN A 112 11.44 23.36 10.15
N ILE A 113 11.45 22.02 10.06
CA ILE A 113 12.41 21.25 9.24
C ILE A 113 12.05 21.25 7.75
N ALA A 114 10.76 21.34 7.41
CA ALA A 114 10.32 21.34 6.01
C ALA A 114 10.44 22.71 5.30
N ILE A 115 10.73 23.78 6.04
CA ILE A 115 10.83 25.17 5.53
C ILE A 115 12.28 25.70 5.61
N THR A 116 13.20 24.97 6.25
CA THR A 116 14.65 25.24 6.21
C THR A 116 15.31 24.44 5.09
#